data_AF-A0A4R4NLB3-F1
#
_entry.id   AF-A0A4R4NLB3-F1
#
_cell.length_a   1.000
_cell.length_b   1.000
_cell.length_c   1.000
_cell.angle_alpha   90.00
_cell.angle_beta   90.00
_cell.angle_gamma   90.00
#
_symmetry.space_group_name_H-M   'P 1'
#
loop_
_entity.id
_entity.type
_entity.pdbx_description
1 polymer ?
#
loop_
_entity_poly.entity_id
_entity_poly.type
_entity_poly.pdbx_seq_one_letter_code
_entity_poly.pdbx_strand_id
1 'polypeptide(L)'
;MDYYHAILSEEQADARMYRWHALVVCAYLVQHPSRAHEKYLDGQFRQLQLYVDQGLDALLRVAARQVARNKHGARPGYDMAPLAAYAPLPPGGPPGHFRATFCALPVRDGSFVFDGHPAYGHRIETIAEATVESWRSIQA
;
A
#
# COMPACT_ATOMS: atom_id res chain seq x y z
N MET A 1 4.65 -4.68 -19.57
CA MET A 1 5.57 -5.02 -18.45
C MET A 1 4.79 -4.93 -17.16
N ASP A 2 4.73 -6.01 -16.39
CA ASP A 2 3.99 -6.05 -15.12
C ASP A 2 4.95 -5.83 -13.95
N TYR A 3 5.33 -4.57 -13.76
CA TYR A 3 6.21 -4.12 -12.68
C TYR A 3 5.67 -4.52 -11.29
N TYR A 4 4.34 -4.60 -11.14
CA TYR A 4 3.71 -5.00 -9.91
C TYR A 4 3.99 -6.48 -9.60
N HIS A 5 3.76 -7.39 -10.54
CA HIS A 5 4.06 -8.80 -10.34
C HIS A 5 5.56 -9.08 -10.15
N ALA A 6 6.45 -8.33 -10.82
CA ALA A 6 7.89 -8.44 -10.60
C ALA A 6 8.26 -8.12 -9.14
N ILE A 7 7.76 -7.01 -8.59
CA ILE A 7 8.02 -6.62 -7.19
C ILE A 7 7.45 -7.63 -6.21
N LEU A 8 6.21 -8.09 -6.45
CA LEU A 8 5.59 -9.11 -5.60
C LEU A 8 6.41 -10.39 -5.55
N SER A 9 7.02 -10.80 -6.67
CA SER A 9 7.88 -11.97 -6.71
C SER A 9 9.13 -11.81 -5.83
N GLU A 10 9.78 -10.64 -5.89
CA GLU A 10 10.95 -10.34 -5.04
C GLU A 10 10.58 -10.30 -3.56
N GLU A 11 9.46 -9.65 -3.21
CA GLU A 11 8.97 -9.61 -1.83
C GLU A 11 8.71 -11.00 -1.25
N GLN A 12 8.15 -11.92 -2.05
CA GLN A 12 7.90 -13.30 -1.62
C GLN A 12 9.20 -14.08 -1.35
N ALA A 13 10.29 -13.71 -2.01
CA ALA A 13 11.59 -14.35 -1.86
C ALA A 13 12.44 -13.74 -0.71
N ASP A 14 12.13 -12.51 -0.26
CA ASP A 14 12.90 -11.80 0.77
C ASP A 14 12.00 -11.31 1.93
N ALA A 15 12.11 -11.95 3.09
CA ALA A 15 11.34 -11.61 4.29
C ALA A 15 11.52 -10.16 4.79
N ARG A 16 12.65 -9.50 4.49
CA ARG A 16 12.84 -8.09 4.83
C ARG A 16 12.05 -7.22 3.86
N MET A 17 12.09 -7.48 2.56
CA MET A 17 11.26 -6.79 1.57
C MET A 17 9.77 -7.03 1.83
N TYR A 18 9.40 -8.23 2.25
CA TYR A 18 8.01 -8.59 2.53
C TYR A 18 7.34 -7.71 3.60
N ARG A 19 8.12 -7.02 4.45
CA ARG A 19 7.58 -6.05 5.41
C ARG A 19 6.79 -4.93 4.73
N TRP A 20 7.14 -4.55 3.50
CA TRP A 20 6.44 -3.52 2.73
C TRP A 20 5.31 -4.06 1.84
N HIS A 21 5.10 -5.39 1.79
CA HIS A 21 4.13 -6.02 0.90
C HIS A 21 2.72 -5.41 1.01
N ALA A 22 2.21 -5.24 2.24
CA ALA A 22 0.89 -4.64 2.46
C ALA A 22 0.81 -3.21 1.90
N LEU A 23 1.88 -2.44 2.02
CA LEU A 23 1.96 -1.06 1.53
C LEU A 23 1.98 -1.03 0.00
N VAL A 24 2.75 -1.92 -0.64
CA VAL A 24 2.80 -2.08 -2.10
C VAL A 24 1.42 -2.43 -2.66
N VAL A 25 0.74 -3.42 -2.08
CA VAL A 25 -0.62 -3.80 -2.49
C VAL A 25 -1.60 -2.64 -2.33
N CYS A 26 -1.60 -1.95 -1.18
CA CYS A 26 -2.51 -0.83 -0.93
C CYS A 26 -2.27 0.31 -1.91
N ALA A 27 -1.02 0.76 -2.08
CA ALA A 27 -0.70 1.87 -2.97
C ALA A 27 -1.02 1.51 -4.42
N TYR A 28 -0.69 0.29 -4.86
CA TYR A 28 -0.96 -0.14 -6.21
C TYR A 28 -2.46 -0.15 -6.54
N LEU A 29 -3.28 -0.74 -5.67
CA LEU A 29 -4.73 -0.83 -5.89
C LEU A 29 -5.43 0.51 -5.77
N VAL A 30 -4.95 1.39 -4.90
CA VAL A 30 -5.48 2.77 -4.75
C VAL A 30 -5.05 3.67 -5.92
N GLN A 31 -3.88 3.45 -6.53
CA GLN A 31 -3.49 4.10 -7.80
C GLN A 31 -4.22 3.51 -9.02
N HIS A 32 -4.66 2.26 -8.95
CA HIS A 32 -5.34 1.56 -10.05
C HIS A 32 -6.68 0.94 -9.60
N PRO A 33 -7.70 1.75 -9.24
CA PRO A 33 -8.98 1.24 -8.71
C PRO A 33 -9.69 0.22 -9.62
N SER A 34 -9.47 0.27 -10.93
CA SER A 34 -10.02 -0.70 -11.90
C SER A 34 -9.50 -2.14 -11.71
N ARG A 35 -8.39 -2.31 -11.00
CA ARG A 35 -7.81 -3.62 -10.63
C ARG A 35 -8.21 -4.06 -9.22
N ALA A 36 -8.95 -3.24 -8.48
CA ALA A 36 -9.34 -3.46 -7.10
C ALA A 36 -10.82 -3.81 -6.97
N HIS A 37 -11.18 -4.43 -5.85
CA HIS A 37 -12.59 -4.53 -5.46
C HIS A 37 -12.97 -3.31 -4.62
N GLU A 38 -13.97 -2.56 -5.08
CA GLU A 38 -14.38 -1.27 -4.49
C GLU A 38 -14.53 -1.29 -2.96
N LYS A 39 -15.14 -2.35 -2.41
CA LYS A 39 -15.36 -2.52 -0.96
C LYS A 39 -14.08 -2.50 -0.10
N TYR A 40 -12.89 -2.66 -0.69
CA TYR A 40 -11.62 -2.68 0.05
C TYR A 40 -10.81 -1.39 -0.11
N LEU A 41 -11.12 -0.54 -1.10
CA LEU A 41 -10.32 0.63 -1.43
C LEU A 41 -10.24 1.65 -0.29
N ASP A 42 -11.35 1.87 0.43
CA ASP A 42 -11.37 2.76 1.60
C ASP A 42 -10.41 2.30 2.70
N GLY A 43 -10.45 1.00 3.03
CA GLY A 43 -9.55 0.42 4.01
C GLY A 43 -8.08 0.48 3.59
N GLN A 44 -7.80 0.26 2.31
CA GLN A 44 -6.45 0.36 1.75
C GLN A 44 -5.93 1.79 1.82
N PHE A 45 -6.75 2.78 1.45
CA PHE A 45 -6.38 4.19 1.54
C PHE A 45 -6.09 4.64 2.97
N ARG A 46 -6.90 4.20 3.94
CA ARG A 46 -6.66 4.48 5.36
C ARG A 46 -5.39 3.81 5.89
N GLN A 47 -5.03 2.62 5.38
CA GLN A 47 -3.74 1.99 5.71
C GLN A 47 -2.55 2.79 5.18
N LEU A 48 -2.66 3.38 3.97
CA LEU A 48 -1.63 4.30 3.46
C LEU A 48 -1.48 5.52 4.36
N GLN A 49 -2.59 6.09 4.84
CA GLN A 49 -2.55 7.22 5.77
C GLN A 49 -1.92 6.83 7.12
N LEU A 50 -2.27 5.66 7.67
CA LEU A 50 -1.62 5.12 8.88
C LEU A 50 -0.11 4.99 8.70
N TYR A 51 0.33 4.48 7.55
CA TYR A 51 1.74 4.35 7.25
C TYR A 51 2.44 5.70 7.16
N VAL A 52 1.88 6.67 6.43
CA VAL A 52 2.47 8.02 6.31
C VAL A 52 2.53 8.74 7.66
N ASP A 53 1.55 8.51 8.53
CA ASP A 53 1.46 9.14 9.85
C ASP A 53 2.37 8.48 10.92
N GLN A 54 2.41 7.15 10.98
CA GLN A 54 3.04 6.39 12.07
C GLN A 54 4.13 5.41 11.64
N GLY A 55 4.39 5.31 10.34
CA GLY A 55 5.43 4.46 9.77
C GLY A 55 5.09 2.97 9.70
N LEU A 56 6.08 2.21 9.25
CA LEU A 56 5.96 0.78 8.92
C LEU A 56 5.57 -0.08 10.12
N ASP A 57 6.16 0.17 11.29
CA ASP A 57 5.92 -0.66 12.46
C ASP A 57 4.48 -0.56 12.98
N ALA A 58 3.84 0.60 12.83
CA ALA A 58 2.42 0.77 13.17
C ALA A 58 1.53 -0.06 12.23
N LEU A 59 1.78 -0.01 10.92
CA LEU A 59 1.08 -0.80 9.93
C LEU A 59 1.24 -2.31 10.21
N LEU A 60 2.46 -2.76 10.50
CA LEU A 60 2.75 -4.17 10.81
C LEU A 60 2.02 -4.65 12.07
N ARG A 61 1.90 -3.81 13.11
CA ARG A 61 1.11 -4.13 14.31
C ARG A 61 -0.38 -4.32 13.99
N VAL A 62 -0.95 -3.47 13.14
CA VAL A 62 -2.36 -3.62 12.70
C VAL A 62 -2.55 -4.90 11.90
N ALA A 63 -1.63 -5.22 10.98
CA ALA A 63 -1.66 -6.47 10.22
C ALA A 63 -1.57 -7.70 11.14
N ALA A 64 -0.65 -7.71 12.10
CA ALA A 64 -0.51 -8.79 13.08
C ALA A 64 -1.79 -8.98 13.92
N ARG A 65 -2.42 -7.88 14.36
CA ARG A 65 -3.71 -7.91 15.06
C ARG A 65 -4.81 -8.51 14.19
N GLN A 66 -4.89 -8.14 12.91
CA GLN A 66 -5.87 -8.71 11.99
C GLN A 66 -5.67 -10.22 11.81
N VAL A 67 -4.41 -10.67 11.66
CA VAL A 67 -4.08 -12.10 11.57
C VAL A 67 -4.51 -12.84 12.84
N ALA A 68 -4.23 -12.30 14.03
CA ALA A 68 -4.64 -12.89 15.29
C ALA A 68 -6.18 -13.00 15.37
N ARG A 69 -6.92 -11.94 15.01
CA ARG A 69 -8.38 -11.95 14.97
C ARG A 69 -8.95 -13.02 14.04
N ASN A 70 -8.37 -13.15 12.85
CA ASN A 70 -8.79 -14.15 11.86
C ASN A 70 -8.59 -15.58 12.40
N LYS A 71 -7.47 -15.84 13.09
CA LYS A 71 -7.19 -17.16 13.70
C LYS A 71 -8.21 -17.53 14.79
N HIS A 72 -8.75 -16.55 15.51
CA HIS A 72 -9.71 -16.76 16.59
C HIS A 72 -11.17 -16.84 16.13
N GLY A 73 -11.43 -16.98 14.83
CA GLY A 73 -12.80 -17.13 14.30
C GLY A 73 -13.65 -15.87 14.50
N ALA A 74 -13.03 -14.71 14.64
CA ALA A 74 -13.75 -13.44 14.74
C ALA A 74 -14.60 -13.19 13.48
N ARG A 75 -15.61 -12.32 13.60
CA ARG A 75 -16.54 -11.95 12.52
C ARG A 75 -15.81 -11.69 11.20
N PRO A 76 -16.40 -12.10 10.06
CA PRO A 76 -15.82 -11.83 8.75
C PRO A 76 -15.67 -10.32 8.55
N GLY A 77 -14.47 -9.87 8.17
CA GLY A 77 -14.18 -8.48 7.86
C GLY A 77 -12.85 -7.97 8.41
N TYR A 78 -12.41 -6.84 7.87
CA TYR A 78 -11.21 -6.13 8.33
C TYR A 78 -11.53 -5.28 9.56
N ASP A 79 -10.66 -5.30 10.57
CA ASP A 79 -10.77 -4.46 11.76
C ASP A 79 -10.46 -3.00 11.42
N MET A 80 -11.52 -2.20 11.24
CA MET A 80 -11.40 -0.79 10.89
C MET A 80 -11.16 0.12 12.10
N ALA A 81 -11.25 -0.38 13.33
CA ALA A 81 -11.07 0.45 14.53
C ALA A 81 -9.71 1.18 14.57
N PRO A 82 -8.57 0.53 14.25
CA PRO A 82 -7.27 1.21 14.17
C PRO A 82 -7.18 2.29 13.09
N LEU A 83 -8.12 2.29 12.12
CA LEU A 83 -8.12 3.17 10.96
C LEU A 83 -9.19 4.27 11.04
N ALA A 84 -9.93 4.34 12.15
CA ALA A 84 -11.09 5.23 12.32
C ALA A 84 -10.70 6.72 12.33
N ALA A 85 -9.47 7.05 12.76
CA ALA A 85 -8.97 8.43 12.80
C ALA A 85 -8.58 9.00 11.42
N TYR A 86 -8.43 8.14 10.40
CA TYR A 86 -8.02 8.57 9.07
C TYR A 86 -9.23 8.94 8.19
N ALA A 87 -9.01 9.78 7.19
CA ALA A 87 -10.08 10.19 6.28
C ALA A 87 -10.52 9.02 5.38
N PRO A 88 -11.80 8.93 5.00
CA PRO A 88 -12.24 7.98 3.99
C PRO A 88 -11.60 8.26 2.63
N LEU A 89 -11.64 7.28 1.72
CA LEU A 89 -11.29 7.52 0.32
C LEU A 89 -12.23 8.58 -0.29
N PRO A 90 -11.70 9.66 -0.89
CA PRO A 90 -12.53 10.68 -1.53
C PRO A 90 -13.43 10.11 -2.65
N PRO A 91 -14.68 10.58 -2.75
CA PRO A 91 -15.54 10.26 -3.90
C PRO A 91 -15.06 11.01 -5.16
N GLY A 92 -15.42 10.52 -6.34
CA GLY A 92 -15.14 11.22 -7.62
C GLY A 92 -14.08 10.56 -8.51
N GLY A 93 -13.57 9.40 -8.13
CA GLY A 93 -12.61 8.63 -8.93
C GLY A 93 -11.14 8.97 -8.64
N PRO A 94 -10.20 8.21 -9.23
CA PRO A 94 -8.78 8.37 -8.95
C PRO A 94 -8.20 9.70 -9.45
N PRO A 95 -7.15 10.23 -8.80
CA PRO A 95 -6.39 11.37 -9.32
C PRO A 95 -5.90 11.14 -10.73
N GLY A 96 -5.86 12.21 -11.54
CA GLY A 96 -5.35 12.14 -12.91
C GLY A 96 -3.84 11.88 -13.01
N HIS A 97 -3.08 12.15 -11.94
CA HIS A 97 -1.65 11.89 -11.87
C HIS A 97 -1.19 11.66 -10.43
N PHE A 98 -0.08 10.95 -10.27
CA PHE A 98 0.65 10.79 -9.02
C PHE A 98 2.10 11.21 -9.23
N ARG A 99 2.70 11.92 -8.26
CA ARG A 99 4.11 12.34 -8.36
C ARG A 99 5.10 11.16 -8.39
N ALA A 100 4.69 10.00 -7.88
CA ALA A 100 5.47 8.77 -7.89
C ALA A 100 4.55 7.55 -8.08
N THR A 101 4.98 6.61 -8.91
CA THR A 101 4.25 5.39 -9.26
C THR A 101 5.21 4.20 -9.40
N PHE A 102 4.66 2.99 -9.39
CA PHE A 102 5.44 1.76 -9.51
C PHE A 102 6.17 1.61 -10.87
N CYS A 103 5.71 2.29 -11.94
CA CYS A 103 6.40 2.22 -13.23
C CYS A 103 7.73 2.98 -13.26
N ALA A 104 7.99 3.84 -12.27
CA ALA A 104 9.27 4.54 -12.10
C ALA A 104 10.30 3.72 -11.31
N LEU A 105 9.94 2.53 -10.83
CA LEU A 105 10.87 1.64 -10.14
C LEU A 105 11.86 1.03 -11.14
N PRO A 106 13.12 0.83 -10.74
CA PRO A 106 14.14 0.34 -11.65
C PRO A 106 13.84 -1.12 -11.99
N VAL A 107 13.51 -1.38 -13.24
CA VAL A 107 13.26 -2.72 -13.76
C VAL A 107 14.19 -2.94 -14.94
N ARG A 108 14.92 -4.05 -14.94
CA ARG A 108 15.84 -4.46 -15.99
C ARG A 108 15.59 -5.92 -16.34
N ASP A 109 15.51 -6.22 -17.64
CA ASP A 109 15.36 -7.58 -18.17
C ASP A 109 14.16 -8.38 -17.59
N GLY A 110 13.06 -7.70 -17.21
CA GLY A 110 11.90 -8.39 -16.62
C GLY A 110 11.84 -8.36 -15.10
N SER A 111 12.93 -8.01 -14.42
CA SER A 111 13.05 -8.10 -12.95
C SER A 111 13.34 -6.73 -12.33
N PHE A 112 12.87 -6.56 -11.10
CA PHE A 112 13.17 -5.38 -10.28
C PHE A 112 14.66 -5.35 -9.96
N VAL A 113 15.30 -4.19 -10.14
CA VAL A 113 16.70 -3.99 -9.78
C VAL A 113 16.76 -3.69 -8.30
N PHE A 114 17.11 -4.69 -7.51
CA PHE A 114 17.29 -4.55 -6.07
C PHE A 114 18.63 -3.84 -5.76
N ASP A 115 18.52 -2.63 -5.20
CA ASP A 115 19.64 -1.77 -4.78
C ASP A 115 19.80 -1.69 -3.25
N GLY A 116 19.16 -2.62 -2.53
CA GLY A 116 19.22 -2.76 -1.08
C GLY A 116 17.91 -2.39 -0.36
N HIS A 117 17.70 -2.98 0.83
CA HIS A 117 16.48 -2.74 1.62
C HIS A 117 16.19 -1.26 1.93
N PRO A 118 17.18 -0.41 2.27
CA PRO A 118 16.91 1.00 2.52
C PRO A 118 16.40 1.75 1.29
N ALA A 119 17.00 1.49 0.12
CA ALA A 119 16.61 2.15 -1.13
C ALA A 119 15.23 1.68 -1.59
N TYR A 120 14.95 0.38 -1.53
CA TYR A 120 13.62 -0.16 -1.78
C TYR A 120 12.58 0.45 -0.84
N GLY A 121 12.83 0.45 0.48
CA GLY A 121 11.91 1.01 1.46
C GLY A 121 11.59 2.49 1.21
N HIS A 122 12.60 3.29 0.90
CA HIS A 122 12.43 4.71 0.56
C HIS A 122 11.60 4.93 -0.71
N ARG A 123 11.76 4.08 -1.73
CA ARG A 123 10.94 4.15 -2.95
C ARG A 123 9.47 3.82 -2.66
N ILE A 124 9.21 2.79 -1.86
CA ILE A 124 7.83 2.43 -1.50
C ILE A 124 7.20 3.52 -0.63
N GLU A 125 7.96 4.10 0.31
CA GLU A 125 7.53 5.25 1.11
C GLU A 125 7.13 6.43 0.22
N THR A 126 8.00 6.81 -0.71
CA THR A 126 7.75 7.89 -1.68
C THR A 126 6.47 7.67 -2.48
N ILE A 127 6.22 6.42 -2.93
CA ILE A 127 4.99 6.06 -3.65
C ILE A 127 3.76 6.15 -2.74
N ALA A 128 3.85 5.69 -1.49
CA ALA A 128 2.75 5.76 -0.55
C ALA A 128 2.37 7.22 -0.23
N GLU A 129 3.34 8.07 0.06
CA GLU A 129 3.13 9.50 0.28
C GLU A 129 2.51 10.18 -0.94
N ALA A 130 3.07 9.93 -2.14
CA ALA A 130 2.54 10.47 -3.39
C ALA A 130 1.08 10.06 -3.61
N THR A 131 0.73 8.82 -3.26
CA THR A 131 -0.63 8.32 -3.37
C THR A 131 -1.57 9.06 -2.41
N VAL A 132 -1.18 9.18 -1.13
CA VAL A 132 -2.00 9.88 -0.13
C VAL A 132 -2.19 11.35 -0.47
N GLU A 133 -1.12 12.02 -0.89
CA GLU A 133 -1.15 13.43 -1.30
C GLU A 133 -2.11 13.66 -2.45
N SER A 134 -1.97 12.92 -3.57
CA SER A 134 -2.80 13.11 -4.75
C SER A 134 -4.29 12.85 -4.50
N TRP A 135 -4.62 11.89 -3.63
CA TRP A 135 -6.01 11.66 -3.25
C TRP A 135 -6.54 12.78 -2.35
N ARG A 136 -5.74 13.26 -1.39
CA ARG A 136 -6.13 14.39 -0.54
C ARG A 136 -6.35 15.68 -1.34
N SER A 137 -5.59 15.91 -2.40
CA SER A 137 -5.74 17.10 -3.25
C SER A 137 -7.03 17.13 -4.07
N ILE A 138 -7.75 16.01 -4.22
CA ILE A 138 -9.08 15.99 -4.86
C ILE A 138 -10.14 16.67 -3.97
N GLN A 139 -9.91 16.72 -2.65
CA GLN A 139 -10.85 17.33 -1.70
C GLN A 139 -10.64 18.83 -1.47
N ALA A 140 -9.55 19.41 -2.00
CA ALA A 140 -9.23 20.84 -1.90
C ALA A 140 -9.82 21.62 -3.08
#